data_AF-A0AB35BIP6-F1
#
_entry.id   AF-A0AB35BIP6-F1
#
_cell.length_a   1.000
_cell.length_b   1.000
_cell.length_c   1.000
_cell.angle_alpha   90.00
_cell.angle_beta   90.00
_cell.angle_gamma   90.00
#
_symmetry.space_group_name_H-M   'P 1'
#
loop_
_entity.id
_entity.type
_entity.pdbx_description
1 polymer ?
#
loop_
_entity_poly.entity_id
_entity_poly.type
_entity_poly.pdbx_seq_one_letter_code
_entity_poly.pdbx_strand_id
1 'polypeptide(L)'
;MSLTLERGYSAVTVEDITERADLGRATFYTHFPDKDALLAQVVTGLIDDLQERLRSLTPESSVGFTGRPVLEIFRHAAEERDIYRMILRGEGDGRALRRFVDDCSAAAAEMFGARATALGVTPRMDLTVLSRAWVGEVVGVLQWWLDLDPPPLTPEEVTEMLLNLSLRGRYWAAGFDDGDVVGSGSDPDAVQ
;
A
#
# COMPACT_ATOMS: atom_id res chain seq x y z
N MET A 1 -0.56 -20.64 2.25
CA MET A 1 0.55 -19.73 2.59
C MET A 1 1.80 -20.43 3.13
N SER A 2 1.71 -21.45 3.99
CA SER A 2 2.92 -22.15 4.47
C SER A 2 3.83 -22.70 3.34
N LEU A 3 3.28 -23.35 2.32
CA LEU A 3 4.06 -23.85 1.16
C LEU A 3 4.76 -22.75 0.36
N THR A 4 4.11 -21.60 0.18
CA THR A 4 4.64 -20.48 -0.61
C THR A 4 5.80 -19.78 0.10
N LEU A 5 5.85 -19.86 1.43
CA LEU A 5 6.95 -19.31 2.24
C LEU A 5 8.20 -20.20 2.22
N GLU A 6 8.02 -21.52 2.20
CA GLU A 6 9.12 -22.47 2.23
C GLU A 6 9.86 -22.55 0.89
N ARG A 7 9.14 -22.41 -0.23
CA ARG A 7 9.68 -22.70 -1.58
C ARG A 7 9.52 -21.56 -2.59
N GLY A 8 8.81 -20.49 -2.23
CA GLY A 8 8.40 -19.43 -3.14
C GLY A 8 7.15 -19.80 -3.95
N TYR A 9 6.32 -18.81 -4.30
CA TYR A 9 5.03 -19.03 -4.98
C TYR A 9 5.18 -19.77 -6.31
N SER A 10 6.22 -19.42 -7.08
CA SER A 10 6.51 -20.04 -8.38
C SER A 10 6.74 -21.54 -8.29
N ALA A 11 7.39 -22.03 -7.23
CA ALA A 11 7.72 -23.45 -7.05
C ALA A 11 6.55 -24.30 -6.53
N VAL A 12 5.53 -23.68 -5.93
CA VAL A 12 4.34 -24.40 -5.42
C VAL A 12 3.48 -24.86 -6.59
N THR A 13 3.12 -26.14 -6.61
CA THR A 13 2.23 -26.72 -7.62
C THR A 13 0.81 -26.90 -7.08
N VAL A 14 -0.16 -27.11 -7.97
CA VAL A 14 -1.53 -27.51 -7.55
C VAL A 14 -1.49 -28.82 -6.74
N GLU A 15 -0.55 -29.71 -7.05
CA GLU A 15 -0.36 -30.96 -6.31
C GLU A 15 0.01 -30.72 -4.86
N ASP A 16 1.05 -29.89 -4.62
CA ASP A 16 1.48 -29.51 -3.26
C ASP A 16 0.30 -28.88 -2.49
N ILE A 17 -0.47 -28.00 -3.14
CA ILE A 17 -1.64 -27.35 -2.54
C ILE A 17 -2.69 -28.39 -2.14
N THR A 18 -3.04 -29.30 -3.05
CA THR A 18 -4.07 -30.31 -2.80
C THR A 18 -3.67 -31.32 -1.75
N GLU A 19 -2.41 -31.76 -1.75
CA GLU A 19 -1.86 -32.67 -0.74
C GLU A 19 -1.88 -32.01 0.65
N ARG A 20 -1.47 -30.75 0.74
CA ARG A 20 -1.44 -30.02 2.01
C ARG A 20 -2.83 -29.67 2.55
N ALA A 21 -3.81 -29.51 1.67
CA ALA A 21 -5.19 -29.21 2.02
C ALA A 21 -6.06 -30.47 2.26
N ASP A 22 -5.50 -31.68 2.08
CA ASP A 22 -6.24 -32.94 2.10
C ASP A 22 -7.44 -32.94 1.13
N LEU A 23 -7.21 -32.43 -0.09
CA LEU A 23 -8.21 -32.32 -1.15
C LEU A 23 -7.80 -33.13 -2.39
N GLY A 24 -8.80 -33.65 -3.11
CA GLY A 24 -8.57 -34.24 -4.42
C GLY A 24 -8.30 -33.17 -5.49
N ARG A 25 -7.40 -33.45 -6.44
CA ARG A 25 -7.13 -32.57 -7.61
C ARG A 25 -8.40 -32.24 -8.41
N ALA A 26 -9.31 -33.20 -8.57
CA ALA A 26 -10.59 -32.96 -9.25
C ALA A 26 -11.45 -31.90 -8.53
N THR A 27 -11.44 -31.90 -7.19
CA THR A 27 -12.13 -30.89 -6.38
C THR A 27 -11.50 -29.52 -6.57
N PHE A 28 -10.16 -29.43 -6.57
CA PHE A 28 -9.47 -28.17 -6.86
C PHE A 28 -9.89 -27.59 -8.22
N TYR A 29 -9.78 -28.39 -9.28
CA TYR A 29 -10.09 -27.93 -10.64
C TYR A 29 -11.58 -27.65 -10.89
N THR A 30 -12.47 -28.10 -9.98
CA THR A 30 -13.89 -27.70 -10.00
C THR A 30 -14.06 -26.23 -9.63
N HIS A 31 -13.19 -25.69 -8.79
CA HIS A 31 -13.27 -24.32 -8.29
C HIS A 31 -12.27 -23.38 -8.97
N PHE A 32 -11.08 -23.86 -9.32
CA PHE A 32 -9.99 -23.04 -9.85
C PHE A 32 -9.35 -23.67 -11.08
N PRO A 33 -9.23 -22.94 -12.19
CA PRO A 33 -8.53 -23.43 -13.37
C PRO A 33 -7.03 -23.66 -13.11
N ASP A 34 -6.42 -22.89 -12.19
CA ASP A 34 -5.02 -22.96 -11.83
C ASP A 34 -4.77 -22.34 -10.43
N LYS A 35 -3.50 -22.33 -9.98
CA LYS A 35 -3.11 -21.73 -8.70
C LYS A 35 -3.17 -20.19 -8.69
N ASP A 36 -3.12 -19.55 -9.85
CA ASP A 36 -3.18 -18.08 -9.99
C ASP A 36 -4.62 -17.60 -9.76
N ALA A 37 -5.61 -18.36 -10.22
CA ALA A 37 -7.02 -18.12 -9.94
C ALA A 37 -7.35 -18.29 -8.44
N LEU A 38 -6.78 -19.30 -7.78
CA LEU A 38 -6.85 -19.43 -6.32
C LEU A 38 -6.24 -18.21 -5.64
N LEU A 39 -5.03 -17.80 -6.07
CA LEU A 39 -4.36 -16.62 -5.53
C LEU A 39 -5.24 -15.37 -5.67
N ALA A 40 -5.82 -15.14 -6.85
CA ALA A 40 -6.71 -14.01 -7.09
C ALA A 40 -7.91 -13.99 -6.13
N GLN A 41 -8.50 -15.15 -5.80
CA GLN A 41 -9.58 -15.21 -4.81
C GLN A 41 -9.09 -14.90 -3.40
N VAL A 42 -7.93 -15.41 -2.99
CA VAL A 42 -7.33 -15.11 -1.68
C VAL A 42 -7.03 -13.61 -1.56
N VAL A 43 -6.47 -13.01 -2.59
CA VAL A 43 -6.20 -11.56 -2.66
C VAL A 43 -7.50 -10.76 -2.59
N THR A 44 -8.57 -11.24 -3.22
CA THR A 44 -9.90 -10.60 -3.12
C THR A 44 -10.38 -10.57 -1.68
N GLY A 45 -10.34 -11.70 -0.97
CA GLY A 45 -10.74 -11.76 0.44
C GLY A 45 -9.89 -10.85 1.33
N LEU A 46 -8.59 -10.76 1.08
CA LEU A 46 -7.69 -9.85 1.80
C LEU A 46 -8.06 -8.38 1.60
N ILE A 47 -8.33 -7.98 0.36
CA ILE A 47 -8.73 -6.60 0.03
C ILE A 47 -10.09 -6.29 0.67
N ASP A 48 -11.03 -7.22 0.63
CA ASP A 48 -12.36 -7.04 1.22
C ASP A 48 -12.28 -6.87 2.75
N ASP A 49 -11.45 -7.67 3.44
CA ASP A 49 -11.21 -7.52 4.89
C ASP A 49 -10.58 -6.16 5.23
N LEU A 50 -9.54 -5.76 4.49
CA LEU A 50 -8.91 -4.45 4.67
C LEU A 50 -9.94 -3.32 4.47
N GLN A 51 -10.75 -3.39 3.42
CA GLN A 51 -11.77 -2.38 3.16
C GLN A 51 -12.78 -2.28 4.30
N GLU A 52 -13.21 -3.41 4.86
CA GLU A 52 -14.13 -3.41 6.00
C GLU A 52 -13.52 -2.74 7.23
N ARG A 53 -12.26 -3.05 7.55
CA ARG A 53 -11.52 -2.37 8.63
C ARG A 53 -11.44 -0.88 8.40
N LEU A 54 -11.12 -0.46 7.17
CA LEU A 54 -10.99 0.96 6.81
C LEU A 54 -12.33 1.71 6.86
N ARG A 55 -13.46 1.09 6.49
CA ARG A 55 -14.80 1.70 6.57
C ARG A 55 -15.12 2.21 7.97
N SER A 56 -14.70 1.47 9.00
CA SER A 56 -14.91 1.85 10.40
C SER A 56 -14.09 3.07 10.84
N LEU A 57 -13.07 3.45 10.07
CA LEU A 57 -12.13 4.52 10.38
C LEU A 57 -12.42 5.83 9.63
N THR A 58 -13.32 5.80 8.66
CA THR A 58 -13.77 6.95 7.88
C THR A 58 -15.08 7.51 8.42
N PRO A 59 -15.09 8.43 9.40
CA PRO A 59 -16.28 9.23 9.65
C PRO A 59 -16.48 10.23 8.51
N GLU A 60 -17.75 10.53 8.23
CA GLU A 60 -18.25 11.48 7.21
C GLU A 60 -17.64 12.90 7.33
N SER A 61 -16.96 13.19 8.45
CA SER A 61 -16.43 14.50 8.81
C SER A 61 -14.93 14.51 9.17
N SER A 62 -14.12 13.52 8.75
CA SER A 62 -12.69 13.50 9.11
C SER A 62 -11.90 14.68 8.51
N VAL A 63 -11.85 15.78 9.27
CA VAL A 63 -11.02 16.95 9.02
C VAL A 63 -9.57 16.59 9.38
N GLY A 64 -8.78 16.09 8.43
CA GLY A 64 -7.34 15.90 8.66
C GLY A 64 -6.73 14.66 8.05
N PHE A 65 -5.41 14.70 7.86
CA PHE A 65 -4.61 13.50 7.62
C PHE A 65 -4.31 12.96 9.02
N THR A 66 -5.00 11.91 9.46
CA THR A 66 -4.90 11.40 10.84
C THR A 66 -3.89 10.28 11.00
N GLY A 67 -3.35 9.75 9.89
CA GLY A 67 -2.53 8.54 9.87
C GLY A 67 -3.29 7.24 10.16
N ARG A 68 -4.52 7.29 10.72
CA ARG A 68 -5.28 6.09 11.14
C ARG A 68 -5.50 5.06 10.02
N PRO A 69 -5.91 5.44 8.78
CA PRO A 69 -6.04 4.46 7.71
C PRO A 69 -4.71 3.78 7.35
N VAL A 70 -3.61 4.54 7.35
CA VAL A 70 -2.27 4.01 7.08
C VAL A 70 -1.84 3.06 8.20
N LEU A 71 -2.06 3.43 9.46
CA LEU A 71 -1.78 2.56 10.61
C LEU A 71 -2.51 1.22 10.49
N GLU A 72 -3.79 1.26 10.12
CA GLU A 72 -4.58 0.03 9.95
C GLU A 72 -4.06 -0.84 8.81
N ILE A 73 -3.61 -0.24 7.71
CA ILE A 73 -2.94 -0.97 6.62
C ILE A 73 -1.68 -1.68 7.14
N PHE A 74 -0.82 -1.00 7.91
CA PHE A 74 0.39 -1.61 8.46
C PHE A 74 0.08 -2.72 9.48
N ARG A 75 -0.94 -2.54 10.32
CA ARG A 75 -1.38 -3.56 11.29
C ARG A 75 -1.95 -4.79 10.61
N HIS A 76 -2.88 -4.59 9.68
CA HIS A 76 -3.45 -5.68 8.90
C HIS A 76 -2.39 -6.40 8.06
N ALA A 77 -1.42 -5.66 7.50
CA ALA A 77 -0.28 -6.27 6.82
C ALA A 77 0.67 -7.03 7.75
N ALA A 78 0.75 -6.68 9.03
CA ALA A 78 1.49 -7.47 10.02
C ALA A 78 0.75 -8.78 10.35
N GLU A 79 -0.58 -8.74 10.42
CA GLU A 79 -1.44 -9.91 10.65
C GLU A 79 -1.40 -10.88 9.45
N GLU A 80 -1.56 -10.35 8.23
CA GLU A 80 -1.63 -11.11 6.97
C GLU A 80 -0.32 -11.07 6.16
N ARG A 81 0.79 -11.03 6.90
CA ARG A 81 2.17 -10.82 6.44
C ARG A 81 2.52 -11.48 5.12
N ASP A 82 2.24 -12.78 5.04
CA ASP A 82 2.69 -13.62 3.93
C ASP A 82 1.92 -13.32 2.64
N ILE A 83 0.63 -13.01 2.78
CA ILE A 83 -0.24 -12.65 1.66
C ILE A 83 0.21 -11.31 1.09
N TYR A 84 0.46 -10.32 1.96
CA TYR A 84 0.98 -9.02 1.53
C TYR A 84 2.34 -9.15 0.85
N ARG A 85 3.31 -9.89 1.41
CA ARG A 85 4.62 -10.09 0.75
C ARG A 85 4.47 -10.66 -0.65
N MET A 86 3.62 -11.68 -0.81
CA MET A 86 3.38 -12.33 -2.10
C MET A 86 2.76 -11.35 -3.11
N ILE A 87 1.77 -10.56 -2.70
CA ILE A 87 1.17 -9.52 -3.55
C ILE A 87 2.21 -8.46 -3.91
N LEU A 88 2.89 -7.89 -2.92
CA LEU A 88 3.78 -6.73 -3.09
C LEU A 88 5.06 -7.07 -3.87
N ARG A 89 5.50 -8.33 -3.84
CA ARG A 89 6.60 -8.82 -4.69
C ARG A 89 6.17 -9.11 -6.13
N GLY A 90 4.87 -9.06 -6.42
CA GLY A 90 4.34 -9.36 -7.75
C GLY A 90 4.49 -10.83 -8.13
N GLU A 91 4.43 -11.75 -7.16
CA GLU A 91 4.48 -13.19 -7.42
C GLU A 91 3.31 -13.64 -8.32
N GLY A 92 3.53 -14.69 -9.11
CA GLY A 92 2.56 -15.15 -10.12
C GLY A 92 2.62 -14.31 -11.39
N ASP A 93 1.47 -13.93 -11.93
CA ASP A 93 1.38 -13.12 -13.16
C ASP A 93 1.32 -11.60 -12.92
N GLY A 94 1.52 -11.16 -11.67
CA GLY A 94 1.54 -9.76 -11.26
C GLY A 94 0.18 -9.05 -11.28
N ARG A 95 -0.92 -9.72 -11.64
CA ARG A 95 -2.25 -9.09 -11.62
C ARG A 95 -2.70 -8.71 -10.21
N ALA A 96 -2.32 -9.50 -9.22
CA ALA A 96 -2.63 -9.22 -7.81
C ALA A 96 -2.04 -7.86 -7.36
N LEU A 97 -0.75 -7.62 -7.64
CA LEU A 97 -0.09 -6.35 -7.35
C LEU A 97 -0.78 -5.19 -8.07
N ARG A 98 -1.03 -5.35 -9.37
CA ARG A 98 -1.64 -4.29 -10.19
C ARG A 98 -3.01 -3.90 -9.65
N ARG A 99 -3.86 -4.89 -9.39
CA ARG A 99 -5.18 -4.68 -8.81
C ARG A 99 -5.09 -3.99 -7.45
N PHE A 100 -4.21 -4.47 -6.56
CA PHE A 100 -4.03 -3.86 -5.25
C PHE A 100 -3.66 -2.37 -5.35
N VAL A 101 -2.69 -2.02 -6.20
CA VAL A 101 -2.28 -0.63 -6.42
C VAL A 101 -3.39 0.21 -7.06
N ASP A 102 -4.12 -0.33 -8.04
CA ASP A 102 -5.22 0.38 -8.71
C ASP A 102 -6.39 0.62 -7.76
N ASP A 103 -6.81 -0.39 -6.99
CA ASP A 103 -7.90 -0.30 -6.01
C ASP A 103 -7.56 0.72 -4.90
N CYS A 104 -6.33 0.65 -4.36
CA CYS A 104 -5.86 1.64 -3.38
C CYS A 104 -5.77 3.06 -3.96
N SER A 105 -5.34 3.20 -5.21
CA SER A 105 -5.21 4.52 -5.88
C SER A 105 -6.58 5.15 -6.15
N ALA A 106 -7.58 4.34 -6.49
CA ALA A 106 -8.96 4.78 -6.65
C ALA A 106 -9.54 5.26 -5.31
N ALA A 107 -9.42 4.45 -4.26
CA ALA A 107 -9.90 4.81 -2.91
C ALA A 107 -9.23 6.09 -2.38
N ALA A 108 -7.92 6.25 -2.59
CA ALA A 108 -7.19 7.46 -2.20
C ALA A 108 -7.66 8.70 -2.99
N ALA A 109 -7.93 8.56 -4.30
CA ALA A 109 -8.44 9.68 -5.12
C ALA A 109 -9.82 10.14 -4.65
N GLU A 110 -10.73 9.20 -4.36
CA GLU A 110 -12.05 9.49 -3.81
C GLU A 110 -11.94 10.21 -2.46
N MET A 111 -11.09 9.70 -1.56
CA MET A 111 -10.84 10.31 -0.25
C MET A 111 -10.30 11.76 -0.38
N PHE A 112 -9.32 11.98 -1.26
CA PHE A 112 -8.77 13.32 -1.49
C PHE A 112 -9.80 14.28 -2.11
N GLY A 113 -10.59 13.81 -3.07
CA GLY A 113 -11.64 14.61 -3.71
C GLY A 113 -12.79 14.97 -2.74
N ALA A 114 -13.27 13.99 -1.97
CA ALA A 114 -14.30 14.20 -0.96
C ALA A 114 -13.84 15.23 0.09
N ARG A 115 -12.59 15.11 0.55
CA ARG A 115 -12.00 16.08 1.48
C ARG A 115 -11.86 17.47 0.90
N ALA A 116 -11.36 17.58 -0.33
CA ALA A 116 -11.23 18.87 -1.01
C ALA A 116 -12.59 19.59 -1.10
N THR A 117 -13.63 18.83 -1.44
CA THR A 117 -15.03 19.30 -1.48
C THR A 117 -15.51 19.75 -0.10
N ALA A 118 -15.33 18.91 0.92
CA ALA A 118 -15.78 19.20 2.29
C ALA A 118 -15.10 20.45 2.90
N LEU A 119 -13.85 20.72 2.54
CA LEU A 119 -13.09 21.88 3.01
C LEU A 119 -13.20 23.09 2.08
N GLY A 120 -13.91 23.00 0.96
CA GLY A 120 -14.04 24.07 -0.02
C GLY A 120 -12.70 24.49 -0.66
N VAL A 121 -11.75 23.55 -0.77
CA VAL A 121 -10.42 23.82 -1.36
C VAL A 121 -10.32 23.18 -2.74
N THR A 122 -9.67 23.88 -3.66
CA THR A 122 -9.35 23.33 -4.98
C THR A 122 -8.01 22.60 -4.94
N PRO A 123 -7.94 21.31 -5.34
CA PRO A 123 -6.67 20.60 -5.46
C PRO A 123 -5.71 21.34 -6.39
N ARG A 124 -4.45 21.45 -5.99
CA ARG A 124 -3.39 22.09 -6.81
C ARG A 124 -2.78 21.15 -7.83
N MET A 125 -3.16 19.87 -7.80
CA MET A 125 -2.65 18.81 -8.65
C MET A 125 -3.81 17.91 -9.09
N ASP A 126 -3.63 17.22 -10.21
CA ASP A 126 -4.55 16.18 -10.64
C ASP A 126 -4.65 15.08 -9.56
N LEU A 127 -5.88 14.74 -9.16
CA LEU A 127 -6.12 13.79 -8.06
C LEU A 127 -5.64 12.38 -8.41
N THR A 128 -5.59 12.02 -9.69
CA THR A 128 -5.07 10.74 -10.18
C THR A 128 -3.56 10.66 -9.98
N VAL A 129 -2.85 11.76 -10.26
CA VAL A 129 -1.40 11.83 -10.05
C VAL A 129 -1.09 11.85 -8.56
N LEU A 130 -1.83 12.65 -7.80
CA LEU A 130 -1.68 12.74 -6.34
C LEU A 130 -1.91 11.39 -5.67
N SER A 131 -2.98 10.68 -6.02
CA SER A 131 -3.31 9.39 -5.41
C SER A 131 -2.30 8.31 -5.77
N ARG A 132 -1.87 8.21 -7.04
CA ARG A 132 -0.86 7.23 -7.46
C ARG A 132 0.50 7.49 -6.81
N ALA A 133 0.92 8.75 -6.70
CA ALA A 133 2.16 9.10 -6.03
C ALA A 133 2.12 8.71 -4.54
N TRP A 134 1.02 9.02 -3.85
CA TRP A 134 0.85 8.69 -2.44
C TRP A 134 0.76 7.17 -2.21
N VAL A 135 -0.02 6.44 -3.02
CA VAL A 135 -0.10 4.97 -2.92
C VAL A 135 1.25 4.33 -3.21
N GLY A 136 1.98 4.79 -4.23
CA GLY A 136 3.31 4.29 -4.53
C GLY A 136 4.29 4.47 -3.36
N GLU A 137 4.22 5.60 -2.65
CA GLU A 137 5.00 5.86 -1.44
C GLU A 137 4.65 4.86 -0.32
N VAL A 138 3.37 4.72 0.00
CA VAL A 138 2.92 3.80 1.06
C VAL A 138 3.26 2.34 0.71
N VAL A 139 3.01 1.91 -0.52
CA VAL A 139 3.30 0.55 -1.01
C VAL A 139 4.79 0.25 -0.95
N GLY A 140 5.64 1.18 -1.38
CA GLY A 140 7.09 0.99 -1.35
C GLY A 140 7.62 0.82 0.08
N VAL A 141 7.15 1.66 1.01
CA VAL A 141 7.54 1.56 2.42
C VAL A 141 6.97 0.30 3.07
N LEU A 142 5.71 -0.06 2.78
CA LEU A 142 5.08 -1.27 3.30
C LEU A 142 5.82 -2.53 2.82
N GLN A 143 6.19 -2.59 1.55
CA GLN A 143 6.97 -3.69 1.00
C GLN A 143 8.33 -3.82 1.69
N TRP A 144 9.08 -2.73 1.81
CA TRP A 144 10.37 -2.72 2.53
C TRP A 144 10.22 -3.15 3.99
N TRP A 145 9.21 -2.63 4.68
CA TRP A 145 8.91 -2.94 6.07
C TRP A 145 8.59 -4.42 6.26
N LEU A 146 7.83 -5.00 5.34
CA LEU A 146 7.54 -6.43 5.31
C LEU A 146 8.74 -7.26 4.84
N ASP A 147 9.71 -6.76 4.09
CA ASP A 147 10.83 -7.62 3.67
C ASP A 147 11.76 -7.99 4.84
N LEU A 148 11.79 -7.16 5.87
CA LEU A 148 12.57 -7.35 7.10
C LEU A 148 11.81 -8.19 8.14
N ASP A 149 12.52 -9.05 8.86
CA ASP A 149 11.96 -9.88 9.94
C ASP A 149 12.97 -10.03 11.11
N PRO A 150 12.70 -9.44 12.30
CA PRO A 150 11.57 -8.56 12.58
C PRO A 150 11.67 -7.21 11.83
N PRO A 151 10.54 -6.52 11.60
CA PRO A 151 10.57 -5.17 11.05
C PRO A 151 11.33 -4.20 11.99
N PRO A 152 12.03 -3.20 11.43
CA PRO A 152 12.88 -2.29 12.21
C PRO A 152 12.11 -1.22 12.98
N LEU A 153 10.84 -1.00 12.62
CA LEU A 153 9.95 0.02 13.18
C LEU A 153 8.60 -0.62 13.51
N THR A 154 7.93 -0.11 14.53
CA THR A 154 6.53 -0.44 14.80
C THR A 154 5.60 0.16 13.73
N PRO A 155 4.38 -0.41 13.54
CA PRO A 155 3.35 0.19 12.69
C PRO A 155 3.08 1.66 13.01
N GLU A 156 3.11 2.02 14.29
CA GLU A 156 2.91 3.37 14.79
C GLU A 156 4.04 4.32 14.34
N GLU A 157 5.30 3.93 14.54
CA GLU A 157 6.46 4.76 14.16
C GLU A 157 6.52 5.01 12.65
N VAL A 158 6.35 3.97 11.83
CA VAL A 158 6.38 4.13 10.36
C VAL A 158 5.21 4.97 9.86
N THR A 159 4.03 4.83 10.48
CA THR A 159 2.86 5.66 10.15
C THR A 159 3.08 7.11 10.51
N GLU A 160 3.68 7.39 11.68
CA GLU A 160 4.00 8.75 12.08
C GLU A 160 4.99 9.41 11.11
N MET A 161 6.00 8.67 10.65
CA MET A 161 6.95 9.16 9.65
C MET A 161 6.26 9.49 8.31
N LEU A 162 5.41 8.60 7.80
CA LEU A 162 4.63 8.82 6.56
C LEU A 162 3.64 9.98 6.70
N LEU A 163 3.03 10.14 7.88
CA LEU A 163 2.14 11.25 8.18
C LEU A 163 2.89 12.58 8.16
N ASN A 164 4.04 12.65 8.84
CA ASN A 164 4.88 13.85 8.84
C ASN A 164 5.37 14.19 7.42
N LEU A 165 5.78 13.19 6.63
CA LEU A 165 6.15 13.37 5.24
C LEU A 165 4.99 13.93 4.40
N SER A 166 3.77 13.41 4.59
CA SER A 166 2.57 13.88 3.89
C SER A 166 2.20 15.33 4.25
N LEU A 167 2.40 15.74 5.51
CA LEU A 167 2.02 17.07 6.00
C LEU A 167 3.08 18.14 5.73
N ARG A 168 4.36 17.78 5.78
CA ARG A 168 5.48 18.74 5.75
C ARG A 168 6.32 18.65 4.48
N GLY A 169 6.17 17.57 3.72
CA GLY A 169 6.91 17.33 2.49
C GLY A 169 8.34 16.83 2.70
N ARG A 170 8.98 16.48 1.58
CA ARG A 170 10.31 15.84 1.54
C ARG A 170 11.45 16.75 1.98
N TYR A 171 11.30 18.06 1.77
CA TYR A 171 12.33 19.04 2.11
C TYR A 171 12.53 19.11 3.63
N TRP A 172 11.43 19.28 4.37
CA TRP A 172 11.43 19.16 5.83
C TRP A 172 11.92 17.79 6.30
N ALA A 173 11.47 16.70 5.68
CA ALA A 173 11.85 15.35 6.07
C ALA A 173 13.36 15.06 5.88
N ALA A 174 14.02 15.79 4.97
CA ALA A 174 15.46 15.71 4.75
C ALA A 174 16.27 16.64 5.68
N GLY A 175 15.61 17.35 6.60
CA GLY A 175 16.25 18.19 7.60
C GLY A 175 16.53 19.63 7.16
N PHE A 176 15.96 20.07 6.03
CA PHE A 176 16.08 21.45 5.59
C PHE A 176 14.97 22.32 6.20
N ASP A 177 15.33 23.56 6.54
CA ASP A 177 14.39 24.58 6.99
C ASP A 177 13.93 25.46 5.81
N ASP A 178 12.79 26.14 5.94
CA ASP A 178 12.21 26.99 4.89
C ASP A 178 13.18 28.10 4.37
N GLY A 179 14.24 28.42 5.13
CA GLY A 179 15.26 29.41 4.77
C GLY A 179 16.39 28.88 3.87
N ASP A 180 16.59 27.55 3.78
CA ASP A 180 17.74 26.96 3.07
C ASP A 180 17.57 26.94 1.53
N VAL A 181 16.37 27.25 1.03
CA VAL A 181 16.05 27.27 -0.41
C VAL A 181 16.49 28.57 -1.09
N VAL A 182 16.67 29.68 -0.35
CA VAL A 182 16.89 31.01 -0.94
C VAL A 182 18.35 31.27 -1.39
N GLY A 183 19.21 30.25 -1.36
CA GLY A 183 20.66 30.40 -1.60
C GLY A 183 21.21 30.05 -2.99
N SER A 184 20.40 29.81 -4.03
CA SER A 184 20.94 29.42 -5.35
C SER A 184 20.12 29.88 -6.57
N GLY A 185 19.56 31.08 -6.50
CA GLY A 185 19.04 31.81 -7.67
C GLY A 185 19.97 32.98 -8.00
N SER A 186 20.70 32.84 -9.10
CA SER A 186 21.68 33.76 -9.70
C SER A 186 21.28 35.24 -9.65
N ASP A 187 22.19 36.09 -9.15
CA ASP A 187 22.23 37.52 -9.46
C ASP A 187 22.69 37.66 -10.93
N PRO A 188 21.86 38.13 -11.88
CA PRO A 188 22.27 38.33 -13.26
C PRO A 188 23.10 39.60 -13.46
N ASP A 189 23.24 40.47 -12.45
CA ASP A 189 23.75 41.84 -12.60
C ASP A 189 25.05 42.13 -11.83
N ALA A 190 25.78 41.11 -11.39
CA ALA A 190 27.12 41.28 -10.81
C ALA A 190 28.24 41.37 -11.87
N VAL A 191 28.06 42.22 -12.89
CA VAL A 191 29.17 42.84 -13.65
C VAL A 191 28.77 44.26 -14.04
N GLN A 192 29.29 45.23 -13.29
CA GLN A 192 29.67 46.54 -13.82
C GLN A 192 30.93 47.03 -13.11
#